data_AF-X6LMZ1-F1
#
_entry.id   AF-X6LMZ1-F1
#
_cell.length_a   1.000
_cell.length_b   1.000
_cell.length_c   1.000
_cell.angle_alpha   90.00
_cell.angle_beta   90.00
_cell.angle_gamma   90.00
#
_symmetry.space_group_name_H-M   'P 1'
#
loop_
_entity.id
_entity.type
_entity.pdbx_description
1 polymer ?
#
loop_
_entity_poly.entity_id
_entity_poly.type
_entity_poly.pdbx_seq_one_letter_code
_entity_poly.pdbx_strand_id
1 'polypeptide(L)'
;MKNEVLNYFHSHGLAQHPGAKRMALSLKERYQKMVQSMFYLPNIKRKNRQSGEIQHFSATIPFQMVAIDIVDPLPETEDCYRYVMAMMDRFTRYVEAVPMKTQLAKEIALTFVNEWIFRHGVPETILSDNTLQFRGKISSLIAEIL
;
A
#
# COMPACT_ATOMS: atom_id res chain seq x y z
N MET A 1 31.26 0.65 -15.67
CA MET A 1 32.19 0.49 -14.52
C MET A 1 31.55 0.62 -13.13
N LYS A 2 31.09 1.79 -12.64
CA LYS A 2 30.56 1.93 -11.26
C LYS A 2 29.40 0.97 -10.96
N ASN A 3 28.41 0.90 -11.85
CA ASN A 3 27.23 0.05 -11.66
C ASN A 3 27.55 -1.45 -11.76
N GLU A 4 28.53 -1.84 -12.56
CA GLU A 4 28.96 -3.24 -12.69
C GLU A 4 29.66 -3.72 -11.40
N VAL A 5 30.55 -2.90 -10.84
CA VAL A 5 31.19 -3.19 -9.56
C VAL A 5 30.13 -3.28 -8.46
N LEU A 6 29.19 -2.33 -8.38
CA LEU A 6 28.10 -2.39 -7.41
C LEU A 6 27.22 -3.63 -7.57
N ASN A 7 26.88 -4.00 -8.80
CA ASN A 7 26.06 -5.18 -9.06
C ASN A 7 26.83 -6.48 -8.71
N TYR A 8 28.13 -6.52 -8.95
CA TYR A 8 28.97 -7.65 -8.53
C TYR A 8 28.98 -7.81 -7.00
N PHE A 9 29.15 -6.71 -6.24
CA PHE A 9 29.18 -6.80 -4.77
C PHE A 9 27.80 -6.90 -4.11
N HIS A 10 26.71 -6.66 -4.85
CA HIS A 10 25.34 -6.80 -4.34
C HIS A 10 24.65 -8.09 -4.79
N SER A 11 24.79 -8.48 -6.05
CA SER A 11 23.93 -9.49 -6.70
C SER A 11 24.68 -10.76 -7.09
N HIS A 12 25.99 -10.85 -6.81
CA HIS A 12 26.76 -12.07 -7.06
C HIS A 12 26.37 -13.16 -6.05
N GLY A 13 26.33 -14.43 -6.47
CA GLY A 13 25.84 -15.53 -5.63
C GLY A 13 26.62 -15.76 -4.32
N LEU A 14 27.86 -15.26 -4.23
CA LEU A 14 28.67 -15.26 -3.00
C LEU A 14 28.53 -13.97 -2.18
N ALA A 15 28.01 -12.90 -2.79
CA ALA A 15 27.65 -11.69 -2.09
C ALA A 15 26.27 -11.92 -1.47
N GLN A 16 26.22 -11.98 -0.14
CA GLN A 16 25.02 -12.25 0.65
C GLN A 16 23.96 -11.12 0.60
N HIS A 17 23.76 -10.51 -0.57
CA HIS A 17 22.97 -9.29 -0.81
C HIS A 17 23.19 -8.22 0.27
N PRO A 18 24.47 -7.83 0.49
CA PRO A 18 24.81 -6.96 1.61
C PRO A 18 24.15 -5.59 1.44
N GLY A 19 23.46 -5.14 2.50
CA GLY A 19 22.96 -3.77 2.56
C GLY A 19 24.08 -2.73 2.40
N ALA A 20 23.71 -1.51 2.00
CA ALA A 20 24.63 -0.46 1.55
C ALA A 20 25.86 -0.22 2.46
N LYS A 21 25.67 -0.26 3.79
CA LYS A 21 26.76 -0.05 4.76
C LYS A 21 27.82 -1.16 4.71
N ARG A 22 27.39 -2.43 4.59
CA ARG A 22 28.31 -3.59 4.50
C ARG A 22 29.04 -3.59 3.17
N MET A 23 28.31 -3.35 2.08
CA MET A 23 28.88 -3.25 0.74
C MET A 23 29.92 -2.12 0.64
N ALA A 24 29.64 -0.95 1.24
CA ALA A 24 30.57 0.17 1.26
C ALA A 24 31.87 -0.12 2.03
N LEU A 25 31.82 -0.93 3.10
CA LEU A 25 33.01 -1.38 3.82
C LEU A 25 33.88 -2.27 2.94
N SER A 26 33.28 -3.26 2.28
CA SER A 26 34.00 -4.18 1.37
C SER A 26 34.64 -3.45 0.18
N LEU A 27 33.97 -2.41 -0.33
CA LEU A 27 34.48 -1.61 -1.44
C LEU A 27 35.55 -0.59 -1.04
N LYS A 28 35.64 -0.24 0.25
CA LYS A 28 36.50 0.85 0.73
C LYS A 28 37.97 0.58 0.51
N GLU A 29 38.40 -0.68 0.63
CA GLU A 29 39.80 -1.07 0.50
C GLU A 29 40.35 -0.90 -0.92
N ARG A 30 39.52 -1.17 -1.95
CA ARG A 30 39.96 -1.17 -3.36
C ARG A 30 39.41 0.00 -4.18
N TYR A 31 38.25 0.52 -3.82
CA TYR A 31 37.51 1.52 -4.60
C TYR A 31 37.12 2.73 -3.75
N GLN A 32 38.07 3.27 -2.98
CA GLN A 32 37.85 4.38 -2.03
C GLN A 32 37.13 5.59 -2.65
N LYS A 33 37.51 6.01 -3.87
CA LYS A 33 36.85 7.11 -4.61
C LYS A 33 35.39 6.78 -4.98
N MET A 34 35.10 5.51 -5.29
CA MET A 34 33.75 5.06 -5.61
C MET A 34 32.85 5.08 -4.38
N VAL A 35 33.38 4.62 -3.23
CA VAL A 35 32.69 4.67 -1.94
C VAL A 35 32.39 6.10 -1.52
N GLN A 36 33.36 7.02 -1.66
CA GLN A 36 33.14 8.45 -1.43
C GLN A 36 31.99 9.00 -2.30
N SER A 37 31.94 8.64 -3.59
CA SER A 37 30.86 9.04 -4.50
C SER A 37 29.49 8.38 -4.21
N MET A 38 29.47 7.24 -3.51
CA MET A 38 28.24 6.57 -3.09
C MET A 38 27.62 7.27 -1.87
N PHE A 39 28.47 7.72 -0.93
CA PHE A 39 28.05 8.52 0.22
C PHE A 39 27.84 10.01 -0.09
N TYR A 40 28.24 10.46 -1.29
CA TYR A 40 27.97 11.81 -1.80
C TYR A 40 26.58 11.97 -2.40
N LEU A 41 25.88 10.86 -2.70
CA LEU A 41 24.44 10.93 -2.92
C LEU A 41 23.85 11.47 -1.61
N PRO A 42 23.01 12.53 -1.66
CA PRO A 42 22.48 13.13 -0.45
C PRO A 42 21.91 12.00 0.39
N ASN A 43 22.40 11.88 1.63
CA ASN A 43 21.77 11.04 2.63
C ASN A 43 20.30 11.43 2.60
N ILE A 44 19.45 10.62 1.95
CA ILE A 44 18.02 10.64 2.20
C ILE A 44 17.92 10.04 3.59
N LYS A 45 18.29 10.86 4.58
CA LYS A 45 17.97 10.63 5.97
C LYS A 45 16.46 10.49 5.89
N ARG A 46 15.93 9.28 6.13
CA ARG A 46 14.56 9.16 6.59
C ARG A 46 14.50 10.17 7.73
N LYS A 47 13.80 11.29 7.55
CA LYS A 47 13.52 12.20 8.66
C LYS A 47 13.03 11.27 9.75
N ASN A 48 13.61 11.33 10.95
CA ASN A 48 12.99 10.76 12.14
C ASN A 48 11.67 11.51 12.29
N ARG A 49 10.65 11.10 11.54
CA ARG A 49 9.28 11.47 11.78
C ARG A 49 9.01 10.81 13.12
N GLN A 50 8.93 11.61 14.18
CA GLN A 50 8.24 11.15 15.38
C GLN A 50 6.91 10.59 14.87
N SER A 51 6.69 9.29 15.10
CA SER A 51 5.42 8.69 14.72
C SER A 51 4.35 9.45 15.47
N GLY A 52 3.35 9.97 14.74
CA GLY A 52 2.22 10.63 15.37
C GLY A 52 1.54 9.68 16.35
N GLU A 53 0.74 10.23 17.26
CA GLU A 53 -0.07 9.40 18.17
C GLU A 53 -0.96 8.44 17.36
N ILE A 54 -1.05 7.20 17.82
CA ILE A 54 -1.90 6.18 17.18
C ILE A 54 -3.35 6.59 17.42
N GLN A 55 -4.05 6.97 16.36
CA GLN A 55 -5.47 7.27 16.43
C GLN A 55 -6.26 5.96 16.55
N HIS A 56 -7.07 5.85 17.60
CA HIS A 56 -7.94 4.69 17.81
C HIS A 56 -9.30 4.93 17.14
N PHE A 57 -9.67 4.09 16.19
CA PHE A 57 -10.99 4.10 15.54
C PHE A 57 -11.87 3.02 16.18
N SER A 58 -12.65 3.39 17.20
CA SER A 58 -13.53 2.48 17.93
C SER A 58 -14.99 2.64 17.48
N ALA A 59 -15.51 1.64 16.78
CA ALA A 59 -16.95 1.50 16.54
C ALA A 59 -17.66 0.97 17.79
N THR A 60 -18.90 1.40 18.04
CA THR A 60 -19.71 1.02 19.19
C THR A 60 -20.85 0.06 18.85
N ILE A 61 -21.25 -0.01 17.57
CA ILE A 61 -22.29 -0.92 17.06
C ILE A 61 -21.84 -1.57 15.74
N PRO A 62 -22.39 -2.76 15.38
CA PRO A 62 -22.12 -3.40 14.09
C PRO A 62 -22.38 -2.47 12.90
N PHE A 63 -21.51 -2.53 11.90
CA PHE A 63 -21.62 -1.81 10.62
C PHE A 63 -21.58 -0.27 10.70
N GLN A 64 -21.29 0.29 11.87
CA GLN A 64 -21.11 1.74 12.04
C GLN A 64 -19.92 2.28 11.25
N MET A 65 -18.80 1.55 11.26
CA MET A 65 -17.57 1.96 10.59
C MET A 65 -17.03 0.80 9.77
N VAL A 66 -16.76 1.06 8.50
CA VAL A 66 -16.13 0.10 7.60
C VAL A 66 -14.72 0.55 7.26
N ALA A 67 -13.76 -0.35 7.38
CA ALA A 67 -12.44 -0.18 6.81
C ALA A 67 -12.37 -0.84 5.44
N ILE A 68 -11.95 -0.10 4.43
CA ILE A 68 -11.83 -0.53 3.06
C ILE A 68 -10.35 -0.51 2.67
N ASP A 69 -9.91 -1.60 2.06
CA ASP A 69 -8.59 -1.74 1.48
C ASP A 69 -8.69 -2.39 0.10
N ILE A 70 -7.75 -2.09 -0.79
CA ILE A 70 -7.68 -2.72 -2.11
C ILE A 70 -6.35 -3.42 -2.23
N VAL A 71 -6.42 -4.74 -2.40
CA VAL A 71 -5.23 -5.54 -2.65
C VAL A 71 -4.68 -5.21 -4.03
N ASP A 72 -3.38 -4.93 -4.06
CA ASP A 72 -2.56 -4.70 -5.25
C ASP A 72 -2.81 -5.74 -6.36
N PRO A 73 -2.48 -5.43 -7.61
CA PRO A 73 -2.84 -6.27 -8.75
C PRO A 73 -2.30 -7.70 -8.59
N LEU A 74 -3.23 -8.64 -8.51
CA LEU A 74 -3.01 -10.08 -8.48
C LEU A 74 -2.81 -10.63 -9.90
N PRO A 75 -2.40 -11.90 -10.05
CA PRO A 75 -2.50 -12.58 -11.34
C PRO A 75 -3.93 -12.49 -11.87
N GLU A 76 -4.06 -12.09 -13.14
CA GLU A 76 -5.36 -11.91 -13.77
C GLU A 76 -6.06 -13.26 -13.96
N THR A 77 -7.34 -13.32 -13.62
CA THR A 77 -8.18 -14.50 -13.88
C THR A 77 -8.65 -14.53 -15.34
N GLU A 78 -9.21 -15.66 -15.78
CA GLU A 78 -9.84 -15.76 -17.12
C GLU A 78 -10.93 -14.69 -17.35
N ASP A 79 -11.66 -14.32 -16.30
CA ASP A 79 -12.70 -13.27 -16.33
C ASP A 79 -12.17 -11.82 -16.16
N CYS A 80 -10.85 -11.61 -16.25
CA CYS A 80 -10.17 -10.32 -16.10
C CYS A 80 -10.22 -9.68 -14.70
N TYR A 81 -10.46 -10.44 -13.64
CA TYR A 81 -10.32 -9.93 -12.27
C TYR A 81 -8.86 -9.84 -11.89
N ARG A 82 -8.48 -8.72 -11.27
CA ARG A 82 -7.08 -8.43 -10.93
C ARG A 82 -6.90 -7.79 -9.56
N TYR A 83 -7.97 -7.35 -8.92
CA TYR A 83 -7.92 -6.70 -7.62
C TYR A 83 -8.93 -7.35 -6.68
N VAL A 84 -8.74 -7.13 -5.37
CA VAL A 84 -9.70 -7.52 -4.35
C VAL A 84 -9.98 -6.33 -3.46
N MET A 85 -11.24 -5.95 -3.34
CA MET A 85 -11.71 -4.98 -2.36
C MET A 85 -12.01 -5.72 -1.05
N ALA A 86 -11.23 -5.46 -0.02
CA ALA A 86 -11.47 -5.95 1.32
C ALA A 86 -12.26 -4.90 2.12
N MET A 87 -13.38 -5.29 2.72
CA MET A 87 -14.24 -4.44 3.53
C MET A 87 -14.41 -5.09 4.90
N MET A 88 -14.05 -4.38 5.97
CA MET A 88 -14.07 -4.90 7.33
C MET A 88 -14.93 -4.01 8.22
N ASP A 89 -15.93 -4.61 8.88
CA ASP A 89 -16.65 -3.95 9.96
C ASP A 89 -15.73 -3.82 11.18
N ARG A 90 -15.58 -2.60 11.68
CA ARG A 90 -14.66 -2.30 12.79
C ARG A 90 -15.16 -2.82 14.14
N PHE A 91 -16.46 -3.03 14.30
CA PHE A 91 -17.02 -3.54 15.55
C PHE A 91 -16.91 -5.07 15.63
N THR A 92 -17.58 -5.78 14.72
CA THR A 92 -17.66 -7.26 14.73
C THR A 92 -16.41 -7.95 14.18
N ARG A 93 -15.55 -7.22 13.45
CA ARG A 93 -14.45 -7.77 12.64
C ARG A 93 -14.93 -8.69 11.51
N TYR A 94 -16.19 -8.59 11.11
CA TYR A 94 -16.70 -9.23 9.90
C TYR A 94 -15.99 -8.66 8.66
N VAL A 95 -15.60 -9.53 7.73
CA VAL A 95 -14.81 -9.19 6.54
C VAL A 95 -15.48 -9.73 5.29
N GLU A 96 -15.58 -8.89 4.27
CA GLU A 96 -15.93 -9.26 2.90
C GLU A 96 -14.77 -8.96 1.96
N ALA A 97 -14.52 -9.86 1.02
CA ALA A 97 -13.48 -9.72 0.00
C ALA A 97 -14.12 -9.91 -1.37
N VAL A 98 -14.18 -8.85 -2.16
CA VAL A 98 -14.88 -8.84 -3.45
C VAL A 98 -13.89 -8.63 -4.59
N PRO A 99 -13.89 -9.49 -5.63
CA PRO A 99 -12.99 -9.32 -6.76
C PRO A 99 -13.40 -8.13 -7.63
N MET A 100 -12.42 -7.37 -8.13
CA MET A 100 -12.59 -6.24 -9.04
C MET A 100 -11.65 -6.35 -10.24
N LYS A 101 -12.05 -5.79 -11.37
CA LYS A 101 -11.29 -5.74 -12.62
C LYS A 101 -10.40 -4.50 -12.67
N THR A 102 -10.84 -3.38 -12.11
CA THR A 102 -10.08 -2.13 -12.05
C THR A 102 -10.12 -1.49 -10.66
N GLN A 103 -9.22 -0.54 -10.41
CA GLN A 103 -9.25 0.35 -9.24
C GLN A 103 -9.89 1.70 -9.56
N LEU A 104 -10.76 1.77 -10.57
CA LEU A 104 -11.46 3.02 -10.89
C LEU A 104 -12.45 3.35 -9.78
N ALA A 105 -12.52 4.63 -9.39
CA ALA A 105 -13.42 5.09 -8.33
C ALA A 105 -14.89 4.67 -8.56
N LYS A 106 -15.33 4.60 -9.82
CA LYS A 106 -16.67 4.14 -10.20
C LYS A 106 -16.89 2.65 -9.88
N GLU A 107 -15.93 1.80 -10.18
CA GLU A 107 -16.03 0.36 -9.88
C GLU A 107 -15.98 0.12 -8.37
N ILE A 108 -15.11 0.85 -7.66
CA ILE A 108 -15.03 0.79 -6.19
C ILE A 108 -16.36 1.22 -5.56
N ALA A 109 -16.93 2.35 -5.98
CA ALA A 109 -18.21 2.84 -5.46
C ALA A 109 -19.36 1.88 -5.75
N LEU A 110 -19.43 1.35 -6.98
CA LEU A 110 -20.46 0.37 -7.36
C LEU A 110 -20.34 -0.92 -6.54
N THR A 111 -19.12 -1.44 -6.39
CA THR A 111 -18.83 -2.62 -5.59
C THR A 111 -19.23 -2.38 -4.13
N PHE A 112 -18.87 -1.23 -3.57
CA PHE A 112 -19.24 -0.88 -2.21
C PHE A 112 -20.76 -0.79 -1.99
N VAL A 113 -21.48 -0.15 -2.90
CA VAL A 113 -22.93 -0.02 -2.78
C VAL A 113 -23.60 -1.39 -2.87
N ASN A 114 -23.25 -2.18 -3.88
CA ASN A 114 -23.87 -3.47 -4.15
C ASN A 114 -23.58 -4.51 -3.06
N GLU A 115 -22.34 -4.53 -2.60
CA GLU A 115 -21.86 -5.58 -1.71
C GLU A 115 -21.94 -5.17 -0.24
N TRP A 116 -21.78 -3.90 0.10
CA TRP A 116 -21.89 -3.47 1.50
C TRP A 116 -23.23 -2.81 1.81
N ILE A 117 -23.54 -1.72 1.12
CA ILE A 117 -24.65 -0.82 1.52
C ILE A 117 -26.00 -1.52 1.40
N PHE A 118 -26.27 -2.25 0.32
CA PHE A 118 -27.55 -2.94 0.17
C PHE A 118 -27.77 -4.08 1.17
N ARG A 119 -26.70 -4.62 1.77
CA ARG A 119 -26.79 -5.69 2.77
C ARG A 119 -26.84 -5.17 4.20
N HIS A 120 -25.98 -4.21 4.52
CA HIS A 120 -25.71 -3.80 5.90
C HIS A 120 -26.15 -2.36 6.21
N GLY A 121 -26.53 -1.59 5.18
CA GLY A 121 -26.87 -0.17 5.29
C GLY A 121 -25.67 0.76 5.06
N VAL A 122 -25.93 2.06 5.10
CA VAL A 122 -24.91 3.11 4.92
C VAL A 122 -24.12 3.26 6.23
N PRO A 123 -22.80 3.04 6.25
CA PRO A 123 -22.00 3.26 7.46
C PRO A 123 -21.84 4.74 7.76
N GLU A 124 -21.62 5.08 9.02
CA GLU A 124 -21.33 6.45 9.46
C GLU A 124 -19.91 6.88 9.06
N THR A 125 -18.97 5.94 8.96
CA THR A 125 -17.57 6.23 8.63
C THR A 125 -16.99 5.17 7.70
N ILE A 126 -16.35 5.64 6.63
CA ILE A 126 -15.51 4.82 5.75
C ILE A 126 -14.05 5.17 6.04
N LEU A 127 -13.29 4.19 6.50
CA LEU A 127 -11.84 4.29 6.66
C LEU A 127 -11.19 3.67 5.43
N SER A 128 -10.46 4.45 4.65
CA SER A 128 -9.65 3.93 3.54
C SER A 128 -8.21 4.41 3.70
N ASP A 129 -7.29 3.75 3.00
CA ASP A 129 -6.01 4.37 2.77
C ASP A 129 -6.20 5.64 1.90
N ASN A 130 -5.28 6.60 2.04
CA ASN A 130 -5.41 7.92 1.40
C ASN A 130 -4.93 7.89 -0.07
N THR A 131 -5.18 6.77 -0.76
CA THR A 131 -4.83 6.59 -2.16
C THR A 131 -5.70 7.46 -3.05
N LEU A 132 -5.21 7.76 -4.25
CA LEU A 132 -5.84 8.71 -5.18
C LEU A 132 -7.27 8.33 -5.56
N GLN A 133 -7.58 7.03 -5.51
CA GLN A 133 -8.87 6.45 -5.82
C GLN A 133 -9.94 6.86 -4.78
N PHE A 134 -9.56 6.95 -3.49
CA PHE A 134 -10.48 7.29 -2.39
C PHE A 134 -10.58 8.79 -2.08
N ARG A 135 -9.71 9.63 -2.65
CA ARG A 135 -9.75 11.08 -2.42
C ARG A 135 -10.95 11.75 -3.11
N GLY A 136 -12.03 11.94 -2.35
CA GLY A 136 -13.17 12.82 -2.67
C GLY A 136 -14.10 12.35 -3.80
N LYS A 137 -13.65 11.45 -4.68
CA LYS A 137 -14.46 10.90 -5.78
C LYS A 137 -15.44 9.85 -5.33
N ILE A 138 -15.07 9.02 -4.34
CA ILE A 138 -15.90 7.88 -3.93
C ILE A 138 -17.16 8.33 -3.21
N SER A 139 -17.08 9.33 -2.32
CA SER A 139 -18.26 9.83 -1.62
C SER A 139 -19.32 10.42 -2.56
N SER A 140 -18.90 11.20 -3.58
CA SER A 140 -19.84 11.73 -4.57
C SER A 140 -20.44 10.62 -5.43
N LEU A 141 -19.63 9.65 -5.86
CA LEU A 141 -20.11 8.52 -6.65
C LEU A 141 -21.08 7.63 -5.88
N ILE A 142 -20.84 7.37 -4.59
CA ILE A 142 -21.79 6.63 -3.75
C ILE A 142 -23.12 7.39 -3.67
N ALA A 143 -23.08 8.71 -3.46
CA ALA A 143 -24.29 9.53 -3.41
C ALA A 143 -25.04 9.63 -4.75
N GLU A 144 -24.35 9.46 -5.89
CA GLU A 144 -24.98 9.39 -7.21
C GLU A 144 -25.59 8.02 -7.52
N ILE A 145 -25.11 6.95 -6.88
CA ILE A 145 -25.59 5.58 -7.10
C ILE A 145 -26.82 5.25 -6.22
N LEU A 146 -26.87 5.79 -5.00
CA LEU A 146 -27.99 5.63 -4.05
C LEU A 146 -29.20 6.50 -4.43
#